data_AF-A0A9D7YE24-F1
#
_entry.id   AF-A0A9D7YE24-F1
#
_cell.length_a   1.000
_cell.length_b   1.000
_cell.length_c   1.000
_cell.angle_alpha   90.00
_cell.angle_beta   90.00
_cell.angle_gamma   90.00
#
_symmetry.space_group_name_H-M   'P 1'
#
loop_
_entity.id
_entity.type
_entity.pdbx_description
1 polymer ?
#
loop_
_entity_poly.entity_id
_entity_poly.type
_entity_poly.pdbx_seq_one_letter_code
_entity_poly.pdbx_strand_id
1 'polypeptide(L)' 'MLVNEAAFAVMEGLATPEDIDKAMQLGVNYPKGLLAWADEIGIWRCDLILDGLRREYEQERYRPCVPSSR' A
#
# COMPACT_ATOMS: atom_id res chain seq x y z
N MET A 1 -2.04 2.33 5.26
CA MET A 1 -3.28 1.60 4.95
C MET A 1 -3.59 1.64 3.46
N LEU A 2 -3.84 2.79 2.82
CA LEU A 2 -4.20 2.84 1.39
C LEU A 2 -3.15 2.22 0.46
N VAL A 3 -1.87 2.50 0.68
CA VAL A 3 -0.76 1.85 -0.05
C VAL A 3 -0.79 0.32 0.11
N ASN A 4 -1.15 -0.17 1.30
CA ASN A 4 -1.22 -1.60 1.58
C ASN A 4 -2.35 -2.27 0.82
N GLU A 5 -3.53 -1.63 0.77
CA GLU A 5 -4.68 -2.11 0.00
C GLU A 5 -4.41 -2.07 -1.51
N ALA A 6 -3.74 -1.01 -1.99
CA ALA A 6 -3.30 -0.93 -3.37
C ALA A 6 -2.37 -2.11 -3.73
N ALA A 7 -1.40 -2.43 -2.85
CA ALA A 7 -0.52 -3.58 -3.04
C ALA A 7 -1.28 -4.92 -3.07
N PHE A 8 -2.28 -5.11 -2.18
CA PHE A 8 -3.14 -6.29 -2.20
C PHE A 8 -3.90 -6.43 -3.52
N ALA A 9 -4.50 -5.34 -4.01
CA ALA A 9 -5.24 -5.36 -5.26
C ALA A 9 -4.37 -5.73 -6.47
N VAL A 10 -3.10 -5.30 -6.50
CA VAL A 10 -2.13 -5.76 -7.51
C VAL A 10 -1.82 -7.24 -7.33
N MET A 11 -1.52 -7.68 -6.10
CA MET A 11 -1.13 -9.06 -5.81
C MET A 11 -2.23 -10.07 -6.17
N GLU A 12 -3.49 -9.72 -5.93
CA GLU A 12 -4.65 -10.52 -6.30
C GLU A 12 -4.99 -10.44 -7.80
N GLY A 13 -4.26 -9.62 -8.57
CA GLY A 13 -4.45 -9.44 -10.00
C GLY A 13 -5.73 -8.68 -10.36
N LEU A 14 -6.29 -7.89 -9.43
CA LEU A 14 -7.52 -7.12 -9.65
C LEU A 14 -7.31 -5.97 -10.63
N ALA A 15 -6.11 -5.36 -10.61
CA ALA A 15 -5.73 -4.27 -11.49
C ALA A 15 -4.20 -4.20 -11.62
N THR A 16 -3.72 -3.55 -12.68
CA THR A 16 -2.29 -3.24 -12.83
C THR A 16 -1.89 -2.12 -11.87
N PRO A 17 -0.60 -2.03 -11.46
CA PRO A 17 -0.09 -0.91 -10.67
C PRO A 17 -0.44 0.46 -11.27
N GLU A 18 -0.31 0.58 -12.60
CA GLU A 18 -0.59 1.80 -13.34
C GLU A 18 -2.06 2.18 -13.31
N ASP A 19 -2.96 1.19 -13.41
CA ASP A 19 -4.40 1.42 -13.36
C ASP A 19 -4.85 1.86 -11.97
N ILE A 20 -4.29 1.27 -10.91
CA ILE A 20 -4.56 1.70 -9.53
C ILE A 20 -4.10 3.15 -9.33
N ASP A 21 -2.88 3.49 -9.74
CA ASP A 21 -2.35 4.83 -9.56
C ASP A 21 -3.15 5.88 -10.34
N LYS A 22 -3.61 5.55 -11.55
CA LYS A 22 -4.52 6.41 -12.33
C LYS A 22 -5.90 6.51 -11.69
N ALA A 23 -6.46 5.40 -11.20
CA ALA A 23 -7.77 5.40 -10.55
C ALA A 23 -7.76 6.30 -9.30
N MET A 24 -6.68 6.29 -8.53
CA MET A 24 -6.55 7.15 -7.34
C MET A 24 -6.36 8.62 -7.71
N GLN A 25 -5.60 8.92 -8.76
CA GLN A 25 -5.43 10.29 -9.24
C GLN A 25 -6.70 10.86 -9.85
N LEU A 26 -7.37 10.11 -10.73
CA LEU A 26 -8.52 10.60 -11.48
C LEU A 26 -9.85 10.41 -10.74
N GLY A 27 -10.00 9.32 -10.00
CA GLY A 27 -11.24 8.96 -9.33
C GLY A 27 -11.44 9.69 -8.00
N VAL A 28 -10.36 9.93 -7.25
CA VAL A 28 -10.43 10.58 -5.93
C VAL A 28 -9.43 11.74 -5.76
N ASN A 29 -8.90 12.26 -6.87
CA ASN A 29 -8.09 13.48 -6.94
C ASN A 29 -6.83 13.45 -6.06
N TYR A 30 -6.20 12.29 -5.91
CA TYR A 30 -4.88 12.22 -5.28
C TYR A 30 -3.84 12.90 -6.19
N PRO A 31 -2.92 13.71 -5.65
CA PRO A 31 -1.93 14.42 -6.47
C PRO A 31 -0.86 13.48 -7.06
N LYS A 32 -0.78 12.24 -6.57
CA LYS A 32 0.07 11.17 -7.09
C LYS A 32 -0.59 9.82 -6.82
N GLY A 33 -0.23 8.81 -7.61
CA GLY A 33 -0.57 7.42 -7.36
C GLY A 33 -0.07 6.92 -6.00
N LEU A 34 -0.79 5.96 -5.43
CA LEU A 34 -0.46 5.38 -4.13
C LEU A 34 0.82 4.55 -4.19
N LEU A 35 0.99 3.76 -5.25
CA LEU A 35 2.15 2.89 -5.43
C LEU A 35 3.39 3.73 -5.77
N ALA A 36 3.24 4.74 -6.62
CA ALA A 36 4.28 5.73 -6.85
C ALA A 36 4.74 6.47 -5.57
N TRP A 37 3.83 6.75 -4.63
CA TRP A 37 4.21 7.27 -3.32
C TRP A 37 4.92 6.25 -2.45
N ALA A 38 4.51 4.99 -2.51
CA ALA A 38 5.16 3.91 -1.78
C ALA A 38 6.63 3.73 -2.21
N ASP A 39 6.89 3.84 -3.51
CA ASP A 39 8.25 3.77 -4.08
C ASP A 39 9.12 4.95 -3.63
N GLU A 40 8.55 6.15 -3.52
CA GLU A 40 9.26 7.34 -3.04
C GLU A 40 9.57 7.29 -1.53
N ILE A 41 8.60 6.83 -0.73
CA ILE A 41 8.76 6.70 0.73
C ILE A 41 9.66 5.50 1.08
N GLY A 42 9.66 4.48 0.23
CA GLY A 42 10.27 3.18 0.43
C GLY A 42 9.27 2.18 1.00
N ILE A 43 9.02 1.09 0.27
CA ILE A 43 8.09 0.01 0.63
C ILE A 43 8.45 -0.58 2.01
N TRP A 44 9.73 -0.79 2.29
CA TRP A 44 10.21 -1.30 3.59
C TRP A 44 9.75 -0.42 4.77
N ARG A 45 9.68 0.90 4.56
CA ARG A 45 9.29 1.85 5.59
C ARG A 45 7.80 1.79 5.83
N CYS A 46 7.01 1.63 4.76
CA CYS A 46 5.57 1.38 4.86
C CYS A 46 5.29 0.11 5.67
N ASP A 47 6.02 -0.98 5.41
CA ASP A 47 5.88 -2.25 6.14
C ASP A 47 6.26 -2.11 7.61
N LEU A 48 7.37 -1.43 7.91
CA LEU A 48 7.81 -1.20 9.29
C LEU A 48 6.76 -0.44 10.10
N ILE A 49 6.14 0.58 9.50
CA ILE A 49 5.07 1.36 10.14
C ILE A 49 3.84 0.48 10.36
N LEU A 50 3.43 -0.30 9.36
CA LEU A 50 2.27 -1.18 9.44
C LEU A 50 2.45 -2.28 10.50
N ASP A 51 3.62 -2.92 10.56
CA ASP A 51 3.93 -3.92 11.58
C ASP A 51 3.97 -3.31 12.99
N GLY A 52 4.51 -2.09 13.13
CA GLY A 52 4.45 -1.33 14.39
C GLY A 52 3.01 -1.04 14.83
N LEU A 53 2.16 -0.58 13.92
CA LEU A 53 0.74 -0.35 14.20
C LEU A 53 -0.01 -1.65 14.53
N ARG A 54 0.30 -2.76 13.85
CA ARG A 54 -0.29 -4.07 14.17
C ARG A 54 0.08 -4.51 15.57
N ARG A 55 1.34 -4.32 15.99
CA ARG A 55 1.80 -4.67 17.35
C ARG A 55 1.17 -3.79 18.42
N GLU A 56 1.02 -2.51 18.16
CA GLU A 56 0.46 -1.56 19.13
C GLU A 56 -1.06 -1.76 19.32
N TYR A 57 -1.79 -1.91 18.23
CA TYR A 57 -3.25 -1.97 18.26
C TYR A 57 -3.82 -3.40 18.24
N GLU A 58 -2.97 -4.41 18.06
CA GLU A 58 -3.33 -5.83 17.92
C GLU A 58 -4.44 -6.10 16.89
N GLN A 59 -4.51 -5.27 15.86
CA GLN A 59 -5.55 -5.33 14.84
C GLN A 59 -4.99 -5.79 13.49
N GLU A 60 -5.63 -6.81 12.92
CA GLU A 60 -5.24 -7.41 11.64
C GLU A 60 -5.35 -6.44 10.45
N ARG A 61 -6.15 -5.37 10.56
CA ARG A 61 -6.27 -4.31 9.53
C ARG A 61 -4.94 -3.61 9.20
N TYR A 62 -3.95 -3.71 10.08
CA TYR A 62 -2.61 -3.14 9.87
C TYR A 62 -1.60 -4.16 9.36
N ARG A 63 -2.03 -5.39 9.03
CA ARG A 63 -1.12 -6.40 8.50
C ARG A 63 -0.56 -5.95 7.13
N PRO A 64 0.77 -5.97 6.95
CA PRO A 64 1.39 -5.72 5.64
C PRO A 64 0.97 -6.75 4.58
N CYS A 65 0.78 -6.30 3.33
CA CYS A 65 0.40 -7.12 2.19
C CYS A 65 1.42 -8.21 1.89
N VAL A 66 2.69 -7.82 1.75
CA VAL A 66 3.81 -8.74 1.58
C VAL A 66 4.90 -8.28 2.53
N PRO A 67 5.46 -9.16 3.38
CA PRO A 67 6.63 -8.80 4.16
C PRO A 67 7.79 -8.50 3.19
N SER A 68 8.31 -7.27 3.17
CA SER A 68 9.55 -6.91 2.47
C SER A 68 10.80 -7.68 2.93
N SER A 69 10.67 -8.58 3.91
CA SER A 69 11.71 -9.52 4.34
C SER A 69 11.74 -10.79 3.49
N ARG A 70 12.11 -10.67 2.21
CA ARG A 70 12.80 -11.71 1.42
C ARG A 70 13.66 -11.08 0.33
#